data_AF-A0A532DHX7-F1
#
_entry.id   AF-A0A532DHX7-F1
#
_cell.length_a   1.000
_cell.length_b   1.000
_cell.length_c   1.000
_cell.angle_alpha   90.00
_cell.angle_beta   90.00
_cell.angle_gamma   90.00
#
_symmetry.space_group_name_H-M   'P 1'
#
loop_
_entity.id
_entity.type
_entity.pdbx_description
1 polymer ?
#
loop_
_entity_poly.entity_id
_entity_poly.type
_entity_poly.pdbx_seq_one_letter_code
_entity_poly.pdbx_strand_id
1 'polypeptide(L)'
;MTSWRWGQVGSLALVMVIGINERAVGQSEPITVADSETYFQDTVGSRWEYRGHLSEGPMQTIEEKIFTNISTVTGTTTLKGVTVQVFHDSNAGNHGASDSYY
;
A
#
# COMPACT_ATOMS: atom_id res chain seq x y z
N MET A 1 -6.77 -16.05 70.35
CA MET A 1 -5.89 -15.25 69.46
C MET A 1 -6.45 -15.34 68.05
N THR A 2 -6.48 -14.19 67.38
CA THR A 2 -7.42 -13.72 66.35
C THR A 2 -7.49 -14.53 65.05
N SER A 3 -8.73 -14.85 64.64
CA SER A 3 -9.12 -15.19 63.26
C SER A 3 -9.18 -13.92 62.40
N TRP A 4 -8.60 -13.92 61.19
CA TRP A 4 -8.83 -12.87 60.18
C TRP A 4 -9.10 -13.53 58.81
N ARG A 5 -10.26 -13.22 58.22
CA ARG A 5 -10.58 -13.47 56.80
C ARG A 5 -10.41 -12.14 56.05
N TRP A 6 -9.65 -12.16 54.96
CA TRP A 6 -9.62 -11.17 53.87
C TRP A 6 -9.08 -11.94 52.67
N GLY A 7 -9.61 -11.97 51.46
CA GLY A 7 -10.79 -11.46 50.79
C GLY A 7 -10.60 -11.93 49.34
N GLN A 8 -11.56 -12.66 48.75
CA GLN A 8 -11.50 -12.94 47.31
C GLN A 8 -11.74 -11.62 46.58
N VAL A 9 -10.72 -11.15 45.86
CA VAL A 9 -10.87 -10.06 44.90
C VAL A 9 -10.15 -10.45 43.62
N GLY A 10 -10.87 -10.30 42.52
CA GLY A 10 -10.34 -10.27 41.16
C GLY A 10 -10.60 -11.54 40.36
N SER A 11 -11.11 -11.51 39.14
CA SER A 11 -11.66 -10.44 38.32
C SER A 11 -12.38 -11.18 37.19
N LEU A 12 -13.63 -10.82 36.88
CA LEU A 12 -14.30 -11.26 35.65
C LEU A 12 -13.59 -10.55 34.48
N ALA A 13 -12.62 -11.22 33.86
CA ALA A 13 -12.06 -10.78 32.59
C ALA A 13 -13.11 -11.04 31.51
N LEU A 14 -13.91 -10.00 31.22
CA LEU A 14 -14.75 -9.95 30.03
C LEU A 14 -13.81 -9.96 28.81
N VAL A 15 -13.68 -11.11 28.16
CA VAL A 15 -13.03 -11.18 26.84
C VAL A 15 -13.99 -10.56 25.83
N MET A 16 -13.79 -9.27 25.56
CA MET A 16 -14.44 -8.58 24.45
C MET A 16 -13.74 -9.03 23.17
N VAL A 17 -14.28 -10.05 22.51
CA VAL A 17 -13.89 -10.40 21.14
C VAL A 17 -14.37 -9.26 20.25
N ILE A 18 -13.47 -8.32 19.93
CA ILE A 18 -13.71 -7.35 18.86
C ILE A 18 -13.68 -8.16 17.57
N GLY A 19 -14.86 -8.52 17.06
CA GLY A 19 -15.01 -9.13 15.75
C GLY A 19 -14.43 -8.19 14.70
N ILE A 20 -13.27 -8.54 14.17
CA ILE A 20 -12.70 -7.89 13.00
C ILE A 20 -13.62 -8.28 11.84
N ASN A 21 -14.53 -7.38 11.49
CA ASN A 21 -15.40 -7.56 10.34
C ASN A 21 -14.52 -7.32 9.10
N GLU A 22 -13.88 -8.38 8.61
CA GLU A 22 -13.20 -8.36 7.31
C GLU A 22 -14.24 -8.07 6.24
N ARG A 23 -14.45 -6.78 5.94
CA ARG A 23 -15.15 -6.39 4.74
C ARG A 23 -14.30 -6.89 3.60
N ALA A 24 -14.76 -7.95 2.94
CA ALA A 24 -14.25 -8.37 1.65
C ALA A 24 -14.21 -7.13 0.75
N VAL A 25 -13.01 -6.65 0.46
CA VAL A 25 -12.80 -5.66 -0.58
C VAL A 25 -13.18 -6.39 -1.86
N GLY A 26 -14.38 -6.11 -2.37
CA GLY A 26 -14.82 -6.66 -3.65
C GLY A 26 -13.77 -6.31 -4.69
N GLN A 27 -13.18 -7.34 -5.29
CA GLN A 27 -12.27 -7.16 -6.40
C GLN A 27 -13.08 -6.48 -7.51
N SER A 28 -12.81 -5.20 -7.76
CA SER A 28 -13.44 -4.48 -8.87
C SER A 28 -13.17 -5.27 -10.15
N GLU A 29 -14.22 -5.52 -10.94
CA GLU A 29 -14.03 -6.06 -12.29
C GLU A 29 -12.99 -5.21 -13.02
N PRO A 30 -12.04 -5.82 -13.75
CA PRO A 30 -11.02 -5.06 -14.46
C PRO A 30 -11.69 -4.10 -15.46
N ILE A 31 -11.59 -2.80 -15.18
CA ILE A 31 -12.09 -1.76 -16.07
C ILE A 31 -11.03 -1.53 -17.14
N THR A 32 -11.39 -1.71 -18.41
CA THR A 32 -10.53 -1.30 -19.52
C THR A 32 -10.74 0.19 -19.77
N VAL A 33 -9.67 0.98 -19.68
CA VAL A 33 -9.70 2.40 -20.08
C VAL A 33 -9.64 2.44 -21.60
N ALA A 34 -10.72 2.90 -22.24
CA ALA A 34 -10.73 3.10 -23.69
C ALA A 34 -9.74 4.22 -24.09
N ASP A 35 -9.06 4.03 -25.22
CA ASP A 35 -8.09 4.97 -25.79
C ASP A 35 -6.97 5.37 -24.80
N SER A 36 -6.52 4.43 -23.96
CA SER A 36 -5.50 4.67 -22.93
C SER A 36 -4.22 5.30 -23.48
N GLU A 37 -3.86 4.97 -24.72
CA GLU A 37 -2.72 5.53 -25.46
C GLU A 37 -2.82 7.06 -25.67
N THR A 38 -4.03 7.62 -25.61
CA THR A 38 -4.25 9.07 -25.72
C THR A 38 -3.93 9.80 -24.42
N TYR A 39 -4.04 9.09 -23.28
CA TYR A 39 -3.85 9.65 -21.95
C TYR A 39 -2.47 9.33 -21.38
N PHE A 40 -1.91 8.19 -21.76
CA PHE A 40 -0.63 7.70 -21.29
C PHE A 40 0.26 7.40 -22.49
N GLN A 41 1.38 8.11 -22.58
CA GLN A 41 2.47 7.71 -23.44
C GLN A 41 3.03 6.38 -22.92
N ASP A 42 2.60 5.30 -23.54
CA ASP A 42 2.90 3.90 -23.23
C ASP A 42 4.00 3.34 -24.15
N THR A 43 4.62 4.19 -24.97
CA THR A 43 5.74 3.78 -25.82
C THR A 43 6.93 3.41 -24.94
N VAL A 44 7.58 2.28 -25.23
CA VAL A 44 8.80 1.85 -24.53
C VAL A 44 9.84 2.97 -24.52
N GLY A 45 10.37 3.27 -23.34
CA GLY A 45 11.29 4.39 -23.10
C GLY A 45 10.62 5.70 -22.68
N SER A 46 9.29 5.79 -22.71
CA SER A 46 8.56 6.93 -22.14
C SER A 46 8.88 7.06 -20.65
N ARG A 47 9.10 8.29 -20.18
CA ARG A 47 9.56 8.59 -18.82
C ARG A 47 8.66 9.63 -18.18
N TRP A 48 8.09 9.27 -17.03
CA TRP A 48 7.30 10.16 -16.18
C TRP A 48 8.10 10.53 -14.94
N GLU A 49 8.10 11.81 -14.61
CA GLU A 49 8.76 12.32 -13.42
C GLU A 49 7.74 13.03 -12.54
N TYR A 50 7.60 12.58 -11.31
CA TYR A 50 6.67 13.19 -10.36
C TYR A 50 7.33 13.44 -9.01
N ARG A 51 6.91 14.52 -8.34
CA ARG A 51 7.40 14.92 -7.03
C ARG A 51 6.45 14.44 -5.94
N GLY A 52 6.97 13.68 -4.98
CA GLY A 52 6.24 13.20 -3.82
C GLY A 52 6.72 13.87 -2.54
N HIS A 53 5.83 13.89 -1.54
CA HIS A 53 6.12 14.29 -0.17
C HIS A 53 5.71 13.14 0.74
N LEU A 54 6.60 12.71 1.63
CA LEU A 54 6.31 11.71 2.66
C LEU A 54 6.41 12.36 4.04
N SER A 55 5.40 12.12 4.88
CA SER A 55 5.38 12.49 6.29
C SER A 55 5.06 11.24 7.11
N GLU A 56 5.95 10.85 8.02
CA GLU A 56 5.76 9.70 8.91
C GLU A 56 5.31 10.13 10.31
N GLY A 57 4.43 9.32 10.93
CA GLY A 57 3.79 9.58 12.23
C GLY A 57 4.59 9.10 13.46
N PRO A 58 4.06 9.29 14.69
CA PRO A 58 4.84 9.75 15.85
C PRO A 58 5.50 8.63 16.68
N MET A 59 6.43 7.88 16.10
CA MET A 59 7.50 7.26 16.89
C MET A 59 8.85 7.68 16.34
N GLN A 60 9.17 8.96 16.57
CA GLN A 60 10.44 9.64 16.29
C GLN A 60 10.89 9.74 14.81
N THR A 61 10.34 10.73 14.11
CA THR A 61 11.03 11.91 13.52
C THR A 61 10.06 12.49 12.48
N ILE A 62 9.71 13.78 12.55
CA ILE A 62 9.01 14.45 11.44
C ILE A 62 10.09 14.77 10.40
N GLU A 63 10.56 13.76 9.68
CA GLU A 63 11.39 13.96 8.51
C GLU A 63 10.46 14.15 7.32
N GLU A 64 10.29 15.40 6.86
CA GLU A 64 9.62 15.65 5.59
C GLU A 64 10.60 15.29 4.48
N LYS A 65 10.33 14.15 3.83
CA LYS A 65 11.14 13.72 2.68
C LYS A 65 10.46 14.16 1.40
N ILE A 66 11.14 15.04 0.67
CA ILE A 66 10.81 15.36 -0.71
C ILE A 66 11.60 14.40 -1.60
N PHE A 67 10.90 13.75 -2.52
CA PHE A 67 11.54 12.85 -3.47
C PHE A 67 10.98 13.04 -4.87
N THR A 68 11.80 12.72 -5.85
CA THR A 68 11.40 12.59 -7.24
C THR A 68 11.30 11.11 -7.57
N ASN A 69 10.17 10.72 -8.14
CA ASN A 69 9.92 9.37 -8.59
C ASN A 69 9.93 9.36 -10.12
N ILE A 70 10.62 8.38 -10.69
CA ILE A 70 10.78 8.23 -12.12
C ILE A 70 10.12 6.91 -12.49
N SER A 71 9.12 6.97 -13.36
CA SER A 71 8.47 5.81 -13.96
C SER A 71 8.87 5.70 -15.41
N THR A 72 9.39 4.55 -15.83
CA THR A 72 9.82 4.32 -17.22
C THR A 72 9.10 3.13 -17.80
N VAL A 73 8.51 3.28 -18.98
CA VAL A 73 7.92 2.14 -19.69
C VAL A 73 9.05 1.25 -20.21
N THR A 74 9.14 0.01 -19.73
CA THR A 74 10.23 -0.91 -20.11
C THR A 74 9.83 -1.93 -21.16
N GLY A 75 8.54 -2.22 -21.29
CA GLY A 75 8.04 -3.20 -22.25
C GLY A 75 6.68 -3.73 -21.85
N THR A 76 6.24 -4.80 -22.50
CA THR A 76 5.02 -5.52 -22.15
C THR A 76 5.35 -6.92 -21.65
N THR A 77 4.45 -7.49 -20.85
CA THR A 77 4.52 -8.89 -20.44
C THR A 77 3.13 -9.51 -20.43
N THR A 78 3.05 -10.84 -20.45
CA THR A 78 1.77 -11.55 -20.34
C THR A 78 1.60 -12.08 -18.92
N LEU A 79 0.65 -11.51 -18.17
CA LEU A 79 0.25 -11.99 -16.85
C LEU A 79 -1.10 -12.68 -16.95
N LYS A 80 -1.15 -13.97 -16.60
CA LYS A 80 -2.40 -14.76 -16.57
C LYS A 80 -3.23 -14.66 -17.88
N GLY A 81 -2.56 -14.57 -19.02
CA GLY A 81 -3.18 -14.46 -20.35
C GLY A 81 -3.57 -13.05 -20.78
N VAL A 82 -3.29 -12.03 -19.96
CA VAL A 82 -3.49 -10.62 -20.31
C VAL A 82 -2.14 -9.96 -20.59
N THR A 83 -2.02 -9.30 -21.74
CA THR A 83 -0.86 -8.47 -22.05
C THR A 83 -0.99 -7.15 -21.30
N VAL A 84 0.00 -6.87 -20.45
CA VAL A 84 0.08 -5.67 -19.61
C VAL A 84 1.36 -4.90 -19.93
N GLN A 85 1.32 -3.60 -19.70
CA GLN A 85 2.48 -2.73 -19.82
C GLN A 85 3.28 -2.78 -18.51
N VAL A 86 4.60 -2.87 -18.62
CA VAL A 86 5.55 -2.86 -17.50
C VAL A 86 6.17 -1.48 -17.37
N PHE A 87 6.06 -0.93 -16.17
CA PHE A 87 6.67 0.33 -15.76
C PHE A 87 7.70 0.05 -14.68
N HIS A 88 8.93 0.55 -14.86
CA HIS A 88 9.96 0.51 -13.83
C HIS A 88 9.99 1.83 -13.08
N ASP A 89 9.67 1.77 -11.79
CA ASP A 89 9.52 2.91 -10.89
C ASP A 89 10.70 3.00 -9.91
N SER A 90 11.26 4.20 -9.69
CA SER A 90 12.38 4.38 -8.74
C SER A 90 11.96 4.34 -7.26
N ASN A 91 10.72 4.74 -6.94
CA ASN A 91 10.06 4.62 -5.65
C ASN A 91 10.91 5.01 -4.43
N ALA A 92 11.62 6.14 -4.54
CA ALA A 92 12.52 6.68 -3.52
C ALA A 92 11.82 7.10 -2.20
N GLY A 93 10.49 7.17 -2.22
CA GLY A 93 9.67 7.48 -1.07
C GLY A 93 9.52 6.31 -0.08
N ASN A 94 9.61 5.04 -0.52
CA ASN A 94 9.32 3.92 0.38
C ASN A 94 10.09 2.62 0.07
N HIS A 95 9.68 1.87 -0.95
CA HIS A 95 10.01 0.47 -1.19
C HIS A 95 11.26 0.26 -2.07
N GLY A 96 11.83 1.35 -2.62
CA GLY A 96 12.89 1.25 -3.62
C GLY A 96 12.36 0.78 -4.97
N ALA A 97 13.26 0.56 -5.92
CA ALA A 97 12.87 0.31 -7.30
C ALA A 97 11.93 -0.89 -7.45
N SER A 98 10.87 -0.75 -8.24
CA SER A 98 9.86 -1.79 -8.43
C SER A 98 9.21 -1.73 -9.81
N ASP A 99 8.63 -2.84 -10.23
CA ASP A 99 7.84 -2.89 -11.47
C ASP A 99 6.33 -2.81 -11.18
N SER A 100 5.64 -1.95 -11.93
CA SER A 100 4.19 -1.81 -11.94
C SER A 100 3.61 -2.34 -13.25
N TYR A 101 2.39 -2.88 -13.18
CA TYR A 101 1.73 -3.56 -14.31
C TYR A 101 0.34 -2.96 -14.51
N TYR A 102 0.07 -2.47 -15.72
CA TYR A 102 -1.19 -1.83 -16.12
C TYR A 102 -1.79 -2.51 -17.35
#